data_AF-A0A9J5ZMD0-F1
#
_entry.id   AF-A0A9J5ZMD0-F1
#
_cell.length_a   1.000
_cell.length_b   1.000
_cell.length_c   1.000
_cell.angle_alpha   90.00
_cell.angle_beta   90.00
_cell.angle_gamma   90.00
#
_symmetry.space_group_name_H-M   'P 1'
#
loop_
_entity.id
_entity.type
_entity.pdbx_description
1 polymer ?
#
loop_
_entity_poly.entity_id
_entity_poly.type
_entity_poly.pdbx_seq_one_letter_code
_entity_poly.pdbx_strand_id
1 'polypeptide(L)'
;MVIIQSKTPYPPCQSCTCTGNQCKHFGFSNQCEWPELVGVDVVKAQTIIESTNPDVTVVVLNKGGCLAPTDLCCNRVSICPDEQDHVKDMPKIGI
;
A
#
# COMPACT_ATOMS: atom_id res chain seq x y z
N MET A 1 0.38 28.82 -3.18
CA MET A 1 -0.79 27.96 -2.93
C MET A 1 -0.29 26.54 -2.83
N VAL A 2 -0.27 25.96 -1.62
CA VAL A 2 0.00 24.53 -1.46
C VAL A 2 -1.35 23.86 -1.63
N ILE A 3 -1.58 23.18 -2.75
CA ILE A 3 -2.77 22.36 -2.94
C ILE A 3 -2.60 21.17 -2.00
N ILE A 4 -3.15 21.27 -0.79
CA ILE A 4 -3.28 20.12 0.09
C ILE A 4 -4.41 19.29 -0.52
N GLN A 5 -4.08 18.39 -1.45
CA GLN A 5 -5.00 17.30 -1.76
C GLN A 5 -5.13 16.49 -0.48
N SER A 6 -6.29 16.60 0.17
CA SER A 6 -6.68 15.69 1.25
C SER A 6 -6.70 14.29 0.66
N LYS A 7 -5.64 13.50 0.87
CA LYS A 7 -5.62 12.11 0.46
C LYS A 7 -6.58 11.38 1.37
N THR A 8 -7.69 10.92 0.81
CA THR A 8 -8.73 10.21 1.54
C THR A 8 -8.30 8.76 1.74
N PRO A 9 -8.53 8.15 2.91
CA PRO A 9 -8.36 6.71 3.10
C PRO A 9 -9.19 5.94 2.07
N TYR A 10 -8.69 4.79 1.62
CA TYR A 10 -9.46 3.91 0.76
C TYR A 10 -10.49 3.13 1.60
N PRO A 11 -11.74 2.94 1.13
CA PRO A 11 -12.34 3.50 -0.08
C PRO A 11 -12.85 4.95 0.09
N PRO A 12 -12.92 5.77 -0.98
CA PRO A 12 -12.79 5.41 -2.41
C PRO A 12 -11.33 5.32 -2.91
N CYS A 13 -11.13 4.71 -4.08
CA CYS A 13 -9.83 4.69 -4.77
C CYS A 13 -9.41 6.09 -5.24
N GLN A 14 -8.20 6.50 -4.89
CA GLN A 14 -7.57 7.69 -5.45
C GLN A 14 -6.78 7.30 -6.71
N SER A 15 -7.36 7.55 -7.88
CA SER A 15 -6.73 7.27 -9.17
C SER A 15 -5.40 8.02 -9.33
N CYS A 16 -4.41 7.33 -9.87
CA CYS A 16 -3.11 7.89 -10.20
C CYS A 16 -2.43 7.08 -11.32
N THR A 17 -1.22 7.46 -11.71
CA THR A 17 -0.43 6.79 -12.77
C THR A 17 0.95 6.34 -12.27
N CYS A 18 1.11 6.17 -10.95
CA CYS A 18 2.36 5.78 -10.31
C CYS A 18 2.17 4.57 -9.39
N THR A 19 3.25 3.84 -9.14
CA THR A 19 3.32 2.81 -8.08
C THR A 19 4.56 3.04 -7.23
N GLY A 20 4.51 2.60 -5.97
CA GLY A 20 5.66 2.64 -5.07
C GLY A 20 6.35 4.01 -5.02
N ASN A 21 7.69 4.00 -5.06
CA ASN A 21 8.49 5.22 -4.96
C ASN A 21 8.30 6.19 -6.14
N GLN A 22 7.75 5.76 -7.28
CA GLN A 22 7.42 6.68 -8.38
C GLN A 22 6.37 7.72 -7.98
N CYS A 23 5.53 7.39 -6.99
CA CYS A 23 4.53 8.33 -6.47
C CYS A 23 5.15 9.53 -5.74
N LYS A 24 6.42 9.47 -5.34
CA LYS A 24 7.10 10.63 -4.75
C LYS A 24 7.20 11.81 -5.71
N HIS A 25 7.33 11.55 -7.02
CA HIS A 25 7.32 12.60 -8.05
C HIS A 25 5.97 13.33 -8.15
N PHE A 26 4.88 12.72 -7.67
CA PHE A 26 3.53 13.27 -7.65
C PHE A 26 3.17 13.93 -6.31
N GLY A 27 4.16 14.21 -5.45
CA GLY A 27 3.95 14.90 -4.18
C GLY A 27 3.63 14.00 -2.99
N PHE A 28 3.86 12.68 -3.10
CA PHE A 28 3.81 11.78 -1.96
C PHE A 28 5.09 11.96 -1.12
N SER A 29 4.95 12.50 0.09
CA SER A 29 6.06 12.71 1.04
C SER A 29 6.34 11.50 1.93
N ASN A 30 5.32 10.68 2.19
CA ASN A 30 5.40 9.52 3.07
C ASN A 30 6.08 8.33 2.36
N GLN A 31 6.34 7.26 3.13
CA GLN A 31 6.87 6.02 2.60
C GLN A 31 5.88 5.37 1.61
N CYS A 32 6.39 4.89 0.47
CA CYS A 32 5.57 4.30 -0.58
C CYS A 32 5.89 2.83 -0.88
N GLU A 33 6.98 2.31 -0.29
CA GLU A 33 7.47 0.94 -0.43
C GLU A 33 8.02 0.49 0.93
N TRP A 34 7.81 -0.77 1.28
CA TRP A 34 8.18 -1.34 2.58
C TRP A 34 8.97 -2.66 2.43
N PRO A 35 10.18 -2.64 1.84
CA PRO A 35 10.99 -3.85 1.65
C PRO A 35 11.29 -4.61 2.95
N GLU A 36 11.38 -3.90 4.07
CA GLU A 36 11.65 -4.46 5.40
C GLU A 36 10.51 -5.32 5.96
N LEU A 37 9.32 -5.28 5.36
CA LEU A 37 8.15 -6.01 5.84
C LEU A 37 8.00 -7.40 5.25
N VAL A 38 8.81 -7.79 4.25
CA VAL A 38 8.79 -9.16 3.71
C VAL A 38 9.12 -10.15 4.83
N GLY A 39 8.28 -11.17 5.01
CA GLY A 39 8.37 -12.17 6.08
C GLY A 39 7.82 -11.72 7.44
N VAL A 40 7.32 -10.49 7.56
CA VAL A 40 6.64 -10.02 8.78
C VAL A 40 5.19 -10.50 8.79
N ASP A 41 4.64 -10.80 9.97
CA ASP A 41 3.21 -11.05 10.19
C ASP A 41 2.33 -9.97 9.54
N VAL A 42 1.29 -10.39 8.82
CA VAL A 42 0.45 -9.47 8.02
C VAL A 42 -0.27 -8.41 8.86
N VAL A 43 -0.70 -8.73 10.08
CA VAL A 43 -1.40 -7.77 10.97
C VAL A 43 -0.41 -6.72 11.47
N LYS A 44 0.80 -7.16 11.83
CA LYS A 44 1.89 -6.25 12.19
C LYS A 44 2.31 -5.38 11.02
N ALA A 45 2.46 -5.95 9.83
CA ALA A 45 2.81 -5.21 8.61
C ALA A 45 1.76 -4.15 8.26
N GLN A 46 0.47 -4.49 8.36
CA GLN A 46 -0.63 -3.54 8.19
C GLN A 46 -0.48 -2.33 9.12
N THR A 47 -0.27 -2.58 10.41
CA THR A 47 -0.10 -1.52 11.42
C THR A 47 1.09 -0.61 11.11
N ILE A 48 2.22 -1.20 10.66
CA ILE A 48 3.40 -0.42 10.28
C ILE A 48 3.14 0.44 9.04
N ILE A 49 2.48 -0.08 8.01
CA ILE A 49 2.20 0.66 6.78
C ILE A 49 1.27 1.85 7.07
N GLU A 50 0.15 1.63 7.76
CA GLU A 50 -0.83 2.69 8.05
C GLU A 50 -0.26 3.75 9.01
N SER A 51 0.67 3.38 9.90
CA SER A 51 1.35 4.34 10.77
C SER A 51 2.46 5.15 10.09
N THR A 52 3.19 4.55 9.14
CA THR A 52 4.28 5.21 8.39
C THR A 52 3.75 6.02 7.20
N ASN A 53 2.55 5.69 6.71
CA ASN A 53 1.85 6.45 5.71
C ASN A 53 0.33 6.49 6.02
N PRO A 54 -0.15 7.52 6.73
CA PRO A 54 -1.57 7.64 7.08
C PRO A 54 -2.48 7.95 5.89
N ASP A 55 -1.92 8.19 4.70
CA ASP A 55 -2.68 8.47 3.47
C ASP A 55 -3.13 7.18 2.74
N VAL A 56 -2.73 6.00 3.23
CA VAL A 56 -3.05 4.72 2.58
C VAL A 56 -3.88 3.82 3.49
N THR A 57 -4.61 2.91 2.87
CA THR A 57 -5.29 1.81 3.55
C THR A 57 -4.71 0.49 3.06
N VAL A 58 -4.49 -0.42 4.00
CA VAL A 58 -3.97 -1.76 3.67
C VAL A 58 -5.12 -2.69 3.34
N VAL A 59 -4.97 -3.45 2.25
CA VAL A 59 -5.91 -4.52 1.87
C VAL A 59 -5.16 -5.84 1.90
N VAL A 60 -5.52 -6.72 2.83
CA VAL A 60 -4.94 -8.07 2.90
C VAL A 60 -5.69 -8.97 1.91
N LEU A 61 -4.96 -9.55 0.96
CA LEU A 61 -5.49 -10.44 -0.07
C LEU A 61 -5.67 -11.86 0.48
N ASN A 62 -6.55 -12.65 -0.15
CA ASN A 62 -6.77 -14.04 0.23
C ASN A 62 -5.54 -14.92 -0.08
N LYS A 63 -5.25 -15.86 0.83
CA LYS A 63 -4.22 -16.89 0.63
C LYS A 63 -4.47 -17.68 -0.67
N GLY A 64 -3.39 -18.05 -1.35
CA GLY A 64 -3.44 -18.90 -2.55
C GLY A 64 -3.93 -18.20 -3.84
N GLY A 65 -4.20 -16.89 -3.79
CA GLY A 65 -4.79 -16.16 -4.92
C GLY A 65 -4.49 -14.68 -4.90
N CYS A 66 -3.23 -14.29 -4.70
CA CYS A 66 -2.77 -12.92 -4.76
C CYS A 66 -2.78 -12.39 -6.20
N LEU A 67 -3.98 -12.28 -6.77
CA LEU A 67 -4.20 -11.50 -7.96
C LEU A 67 -4.10 -10.03 -7.55
N ALA A 68 -3.06 -9.37 -8.05
CA ALA A 68 -2.97 -7.93 -7.98
C ALA A 68 -4.29 -7.32 -8.46
N PRO A 69 -4.88 -6.37 -7.72
CA PRO A 69 -5.99 -5.59 -8.23
C PRO A 69 -5.66 -4.99 -9.60
N THR A 70 -6.61 -5.00 -10.52
CA THR A 70 -6.40 -4.49 -11.89
C THR A 70 -6.45 -2.96 -11.97
N ASP A 71 -6.94 -2.31 -10.92
CA ASP A 71 -7.00 -0.86 -10.76
C ASP A 71 -5.77 -0.32 -10.02
N LEU A 72 -5.38 0.90 -10.36
CA LEU A 72 -4.24 1.59 -9.75
C LEU A 72 -4.72 2.64 -8.74
N CYS A 73 -4.55 2.37 -7.45
CA CYS A 73 -5.05 3.21 -6.35
C CYS A 73 -3.91 3.72 -5.45
N CYS A 74 -3.64 5.01 -5.47
CA CYS A 74 -2.52 5.60 -4.74
C CYS A 74 -2.70 5.71 -3.22
N ASN A 75 -3.92 5.45 -2.75
CA ASN A 75 -4.27 5.36 -1.33
C ASN A 75 -4.49 3.90 -0.89
N ARG A 76 -3.98 2.92 -1.66
CA ARG A 76 -4.06 1.49 -1.34
C ARG A 76 -2.68 0.84 -1.35
N VAL A 77 -2.47 -0.06 -0.40
CA VAL A 77 -1.36 -1.02 -0.38
C VAL A 77 -1.95 -2.42 -0.19
N SER A 78 -1.79 -3.30 -1.18
CA SER A 78 -2.21 -4.69 -1.04
C SER A 78 -1.10 -5.55 -0.43
N ILE A 79 -1.46 -6.39 0.55
CA ILE A 79 -0.55 -7.40 1.12
C ILE A 79 -0.98 -8.77 0.64
N CYS A 80 -0.04 -9.50 0.04
CA CYS A 80 -0.18 -10.92 -0.25
C CYS A 80 0.40 -11.76 0.90
N PRO A 81 -0.42 -12.49 1.67
CA PRO A 81 0.07 -13.44 2.66
C PRO A 81 0.64 -14.70 2.00
N ASP A 82 1.69 -15.25 2.59
CA ASP A 82 2.12 -16.63 2.37
C ASP A 82 1.27 -17.63 3.20
N GLU A 83 1.64 -18.91 3.14
CA GLU A 83 0.92 -19.97 3.87
C GLU A 83 0.99 -19.80 5.39
N GLN A 84 2.01 -19.10 5.90
CA GLN A 84 2.25 -18.84 7.33
C GLN A 84 1.69 -17.49 7.83
N ASP A 85 0.88 -16.78 7.03
CA ASP A 85 0.40 -15.42 7.36
C ASP A 85 1.52 -14.37 7.47
N HIS A 86 2.60 -14.55 6.71
CA HIS A 86 3.63 -13.53 6.55
C HIS A 86 3.51 -12.84 5.20
N VAL A 87 3.98 -11.59 5.13
CA VAL A 87 4.08 -10.83 3.89
C VAL A 87 5.00 -11.55 2.91
N LYS A 88 4.44 -11.99 1.78
CA LYS A 88 5.17 -12.72 0.74
C LYS A 88 6.00 -11.81 -0.16
N ASP A 89 5.40 -10.71 -0.59
CA ASP A 89 5.95 -9.77 -1.56
C ASP A 89 6.09 -8.38 -0.95
N MET A 90 7.05 -7.59 -1.43
CA MET A 90 7.28 -6.22 -0.95
C MET A 90 6.00 -5.38 -1.08
N PRO A 91 5.45 -4.87 0.04
CA PRO A 91 4.31 -3.95 -0.01
C PRO A 91 4.69 -2.64 -0.67
N LYS A 92 3.79 -2.12 -1.51
CA LYS A 92 3.96 -0.83 -2.18
C LYS A 92 2.61 -0.21 -2.54
N ILE A 93 2.60 1.11 -2.69
CA ILE A 93 1.42 1.86 -3.14
C ILE A 93 1.05 1.50 -4.57
N GLY A 94 -0.25 1.48 -4.84
CA GLY A 94 -0.82 1.47 -6.19
C GLY A 94 -1.46 0.14 -6.56
N ILE A 95 -1.05 -0.96 -5.94
CA ILE A 95 -1.50 -2.31 -6.27
C ILE A 95 -2.14 -2.90 -5.03
#